data_AF-A0A939BPF7-F1
#
_entry.id   AF-A0A939BPF7-F1
#
_cell.length_a   1.000
_cell.length_b   1.000
_cell.length_c   1.000
_cell.angle_alpha   90.00
_cell.angle_beta   90.00
_cell.angle_gamma   90.00
#
_symmetry.space_group_name_H-M   'P 1'
#
loop_
_entity.id
_entity.type
_entity.pdbx_description
1 polymer ?
#
loop_
_entity_poly.entity_id
_entity_poly.type
_entity_poly.pdbx_seq_one_letter_code
_entity_poly.pdbx_strand_id
1 'polypeptide(L)'
;MKDKLTLSIEEDVIEFAHRLSKETNQSISSIVEKHLLELKEIKEQDYEVDPRVKKLSGIFEGEDFPESKEEMRRLFHEKNNS
;
A
#
# COMPACT_ATOMS: atom_id res chain seq x y z
N MET A 1 -17.29 4.61 -18.26
CA MET A 1 -16.51 4.86 -19.50
C MET A 1 -15.13 4.27 -19.32
N LYS A 2 -14.51 3.77 -20.39
CA LYS A 2 -13.08 3.41 -20.38
C LYS A 2 -12.33 4.49 -21.13
N ASP A 3 -11.57 5.30 -20.41
CA ASP A 3 -10.74 6.34 -21.00
C ASP A 3 -9.39 5.75 -21.42
N LYS A 4 -8.82 6.25 -22.52
CA LYS A 4 -7.53 5.79 -23.01
C LYS A 4 -6.43 6.58 -22.29
N LEU A 5 -5.49 5.86 -21.66
CA LEU A 5 -4.31 6.43 -21.04
C LEU A 5 -3.12 6.32 -22.00
N THR A 6 -2.42 7.43 -22.23
CA THR A 6 -1.15 7.45 -22.98
C THR A 6 -0.04 7.84 -22.02
N LEU A 7 1.01 7.04 -21.98
CA LEU A 7 2.18 7.23 -21.11
C LEU A 7 3.38 7.60 -21.97
N SER A 8 4.11 8.64 -21.55
CA SER A 8 5.44 8.94 -22.10
C SER A 8 6.47 8.32 -21.16
N ILE A 9 7.20 7.33 -21.66
CA ILE A 9 8.21 6.58 -20.91
C ILE A 9 9.44 6.36 -21.78
N GLU A 10 10.55 6.00 -21.15
CA GLU A 10 11.82 5.73 -21.82
C GLU A 10 11.75 4.45 -22.67
N GLU A 11 12.59 4.39 -23.71
CA GLU A 11 12.57 3.32 -24.71
C GLU A 11 12.94 1.95 -24.12
N ASP A 12 13.87 1.92 -23.17
CA ASP A 12 14.27 0.72 -22.42
C ASP A 12 13.10 0.14 -21.59
N VAL A 13 12.28 1.01 -21.01
CA VAL A 13 11.06 0.61 -20.27
C VAL A 13 10.01 0.02 -21.22
N ILE A 14 9.89 0.55 -22.43
CA ILE A 14 9.00 0.00 -23.47
C ILE A 14 9.46 -1.42 -23.85
N GLU A 15 10.76 -1.62 -24.09
CA GLU A 15 11.31 -2.95 -24.38
C GLU A 15 11.08 -3.95 -23.24
N PHE A 16 11.29 -3.50 -22.00
CA PHE A 16 10.98 -4.29 -20.81
C PHE A 16 9.50 -4.69 -20.77
N ALA A 17 8.59 -3.75 -20.99
CA ALA A 17 7.15 -4.01 -20.97
C ALA A 17 6.74 -5.05 -22.04
N HIS A 18 7.32 -4.97 -23.24
CA HIS A 18 7.11 -5.97 -24.28
C HIS A 18 7.62 -7.36 -23.91
N ARG A 19 8.79 -7.44 -23.25
CA ARG A 19 9.36 -8.71 -22.77
C ARG A 19 8.49 -9.33 -21.67
N LEU A 20 8.12 -8.53 -20.68
CA LEU A 20 7.24 -8.93 -19.59
C LEU A 20 5.90 -9.43 -20.11
N SER A 21 5.32 -8.76 -21.11
CA SER A 21 4.08 -9.17 -21.76
C SER A 21 4.18 -10.55 -22.42
N LYS A 22 5.30 -10.84 -23.10
CA LYS A 22 5.57 -12.15 -23.71
C LYS A 22 5.77 -13.25 -22.67
N GLU A 23 6.51 -12.96 -21.60
CA GLU A 23 6.79 -13.94 -20.54
C GLU A 23 5.53 -14.30 -19.74
N THR A 24 4.71 -13.31 -19.42
CA THR A 24 3.49 -13.47 -18.62
C THR A 24 2.27 -13.88 -19.44
N ASN A 25 2.33 -13.81 -20.78
CA ASN A 25 1.18 -13.94 -21.69
C ASN A 25 0.04 -12.94 -21.38
N GLN A 26 0.38 -11.79 -20.79
CA GLN A 26 -0.58 -10.73 -20.46
C GLN A 26 -0.30 -9.50 -21.31
N SER A 27 -1.34 -8.73 -21.65
CA SER A 27 -1.15 -7.46 -22.35
C SER A 27 -0.54 -6.41 -21.41
N ILE A 28 0.30 -5.52 -21.97
CA ILE A 28 0.89 -4.40 -21.21
C ILE A 28 -0.20 -3.57 -20.54
N SER A 29 -1.30 -3.28 -21.26
CA SER A 29 -2.44 -2.55 -20.70
C SER A 29 -3.07 -3.25 -19.50
N SER A 30 -3.18 -4.58 -19.52
CA SER A 30 -3.74 -5.34 -18.39
C SER A 30 -2.81 -5.33 -17.18
N ILE A 31 -1.51 -5.41 -17.40
CA ILE A 31 -0.50 -5.32 -16.34
C ILE A 31 -0.58 -3.95 -15.66
N VAL A 32 -0.61 -2.88 -16.46
CA VAL A 32 -0.70 -1.51 -15.95
C VAL A 32 -2.04 -1.23 -15.27
N GLU A 33 -3.17 -1.68 -15.84
CA GLU A 33 -4.50 -1.54 -15.25
C GLU A 33 -4.56 -2.22 -13.87
N LYS A 34 -4.06 -3.46 -13.76
CA LYS A 34 -4.02 -4.19 -12.49
C LYS A 34 -3.17 -3.47 -11.46
N HIS A 35 -1.98 -3.00 -11.84
CA HIS A 35 -1.10 -2.29 -10.92
C HIS A 35 -1.74 -0.97 -10.41
N LEU A 36 -2.40 -0.22 -11.30
CA LEU A 36 -3.11 1.00 -10.90
C LEU A 36 -4.29 0.70 -9.96
N LEU A 37 -4.99 -0.42 -10.16
CA LEU A 37 -6.06 -0.86 -9.24
C LEU A 37 -5.50 -1.22 -7.87
N GLU A 38 -4.41 -1.98 -7.80
CA GLU A 38 -3.73 -2.32 -6.53
C GLU A 38 -3.28 -1.05 -5.79
N LEU A 39 -2.69 -0.09 -6.49
CA LEU A 39 -2.30 1.21 -5.91
C LEU A 39 -3.50 2.00 -5.39
N LYS A 40 -4.64 1.95 -6.11
CA LYS A 40 -5.88 2.59 -5.68
C LYS A 40 -6.41 1.93 -4.41
N GLU A 41 -6.47 0.61 -4.35
CA GLU A 41 -6.93 -0.13 -3.17
C GLU A 41 -6.06 0.17 -1.95
N ILE A 42 -4.73 0.21 -2.12
CA ILE A 42 -3.81 0.58 -1.03
C ILE A 42 -4.13 1.98 -0.51
N LYS A 43 -4.32 2.97 -1.40
CA LYS A 43 -4.64 4.35 -0.99
C LYS A 43 -6.04 4.50 -0.40
N GLU A 44 -7.01 3.71 -0.84
CA GLU A 44 -8.36 3.69 -0.27
C GLU A 44 -8.36 2.98 1.09
N GLN A 45 -7.53 1.95 1.29
CA GLN A 45 -7.35 1.30 2.60
C GLN A 45 -6.61 2.19 3.62
N ASP A 46 -5.68 3.04 3.20
CA ASP A 46 -5.10 4.09 4.07
C ASP A 46 -6.17 5.08 4.60
N TYR A 47 -7.32 5.18 3.93
CA TYR A 47 -8.45 5.99 4.38
C TYR A 47 -9.45 5.24 5.27
N GLU A 48 -9.45 3.90 5.27
CA GLU A 48 -10.25 3.06 6.15
C GLU A 48 -9.38 2.40 7.23
N VAL A 49 -8.54 3.18 7.90
CA VAL A 49 -7.98 2.74 9.19
C VAL A 49 -9.17 2.64 10.15
N ASP A 50 -9.59 1.41 10.47
CA ASP A 50 -10.65 1.13 11.45
C ASP A 50 -10.44 2.03 12.68
N PRO A 51 -11.48 2.68 13.22
CA PRO A 51 -11.33 3.62 14.34
C PRO A 51 -10.55 3.04 15.53
N ARG A 52 -10.57 1.71 15.71
CA ARG A 52 -9.77 1.00 16.71
C ARG A 52 -8.29 0.99 16.36
N VAL A 53 -7.94 0.79 15.08
CA VAL A 53 -6.55 0.84 14.57
C VAL A 53 -6.02 2.28 14.58
N LYS A 54 -6.87 3.28 14.32
CA LYS A 54 -6.53 4.70 14.48
C LYS A 54 -6.30 5.08 15.94
N LYS A 55 -7.14 4.55 16.85
CA LYS A 55 -6.95 4.72 18.31
C LYS A 55 -5.68 4.02 18.79
N LEU A 56 -5.35 2.85 18.24
CA LEU A 56 -4.11 2.12 18.52
C LEU A 56 -2.89 2.89 18.01
N SER A 57 -2.88 3.39 16.77
CA SER A 57 -1.75 4.16 16.25
C SER A 57 -1.52 5.47 17.02
N GLY A 58 -2.59 6.17 17.43
CA GLY A 58 -2.48 7.37 18.28
C GLY A 58 -1.93 7.10 19.69
N ILE A 59 -1.94 5.86 20.18
CA ILE A 59 -1.28 5.49 21.45
C ILE A 59 0.25 5.50 21.28
N PHE A 60 0.76 5.26 20.07
CA PHE A 60 2.19 5.16 19.79
C PHE A 60 2.75 6.39 19.05
N GLU A 61 1.93 7.40 18.74
CA GLU A 61 2.42 8.67 18.17
C GLU A 61 3.25 9.43 19.23
N GLY A 62 4.57 9.44 19.04
CA GLY A 62 5.53 10.18 19.87
C GLY A 62 6.41 9.33 20.80
N GLU A 63 6.27 8.00 20.78
CA GLU A 63 7.16 7.07 21.48
C GLU A 63 7.89 6.18 20.47
N ASP A 64 9.13 5.77 20.78
CA ASP A 64 9.85 4.79 19.96
C ASP A 64 9.00 3.53 19.81
N PHE A 65 8.89 3.02 18.59
CA PHE A 65 8.08 1.84 18.34
C PHE A 65 8.69 0.66 19.12
N PRO A 66 7.93 0.02 20.02
CA PRO A 66 8.48 -0.98 20.94
C PRO A 66 9.05 -2.18 20.17
N GLU A 67 10.28 -2.58 20.51
CA GLU A 67 11.00 -3.65 19.83
C GLU A 67 10.45 -5.05 20.18
N SER A 68 9.59 -5.15 21.21
CA SER A 68 9.06 -6.41 21.70
C SER A 68 7.55 -6.39 21.99
N LYS A 69 6.93 -7.57 21.85
CA LYS A 69 5.49 -7.80 22.12
C LYS A 69 5.11 -7.56 23.59
N GLU A 70 6.05 -7.76 24.51
CA GLU A 70 5.83 -7.57 25.95
C GLU A 70 5.76 -6.09 26.31
N GLU A 71 6.62 -5.28 25.69
CA GLU A 71 6.65 -3.83 25.84
C GLU A 71 5.41 -3.17 25.22
N MET A 72 4.97 -3.63 24.04
CA MET A 72 3.69 -3.24 23.45
C MET A 72 2.51 -3.45 24.40
N ARG A 73 2.48 -4.61 25.08
CA ARG A 73 1.39 -4.92 26.04
C ARG A 73 1.43 -4.01 27.25
N ARG A 74 2.60 -3.69 27.79
CA ARG A 74 2.74 -2.79 28.94
C ARG A 74 2.23 -1.39 28.62
N LEU A 75 2.71 -0.78 27.54
CA LEU A 75 2.30 0.56 27.10
C LEU A 75 0.78 0.66 26.89
N PHE A 76 0.17 -0.38 26.30
CA PHE A 76 -1.26 -0.42 26.07
C PHE A 76 -2.09 -0.53 27.36
N HIS A 77 -1.58 -1.24 28.36
CA HIS A 77 -2.23 -1.38 29.67
C HIS A 77 -2.10 -0.13 30.53
N GLU A 78 -0.95 0.56 30.49
CA GLU A 78 -0.73 1.80 31.24
C GLU A 78 -1.59 2.95 30.71
N LYS A 79 -1.66 3.15 29.38
CA LYS A 79 -2.48 4.22 28.78
C LYS A 79 -3.99 4.00 28.84
N ASN A 80 -4.48 2.75 29.01
CA ASN A 80 -5.93 2.49 29.15
C ASN A 80 -6.46 2.60 30.59
N ASN A 81 -5.59 2.67 31.60
CA ASN A 81 -5.98 2.68 33.01
C ASN A 81 -5.81 4.04 33.70
N SER A 82 -5.65 5.14 32.94
CA SER A 82 -5.53 6.51 33.45
C SER A 82 -6.65 7.42 32.97
#